data_AF-A0A7Y3MMY0-F1
#
_entry.id   AF-A0A7Y3MMY0-F1
#
_cell.length_a   1.000
_cell.length_b   1.000
_cell.length_c   1.000
_cell.angle_alpha   90.00
_cell.angle_beta   90.00
_cell.angle_gamma   90.00
#
_symmetry.space_group_name_H-M   'P 1'
#
loop_
_entity.id
_entity.type
_entity.pdbx_description
1 polymer ?
#
loop_
_entity_poly.entity_id
_entity_poly.type
_entity_poly.pdbx_seq_one_letter_code
_entity_poly.pdbx_strand_id
1 'polypeptide(L)'
;MLKRIALNGLFAIVMLVSCSDSTTVYEQIEQDISLETNSAVLANSLTYDVSGVIDIYEEIPATNKLGVFPEEEAGDYPLTLVAQVEPPVFRGADNLTASHIDLVGDYAYISYNTANEIYAGGMDIINVANPDTPVLTSRLYYRNADISSVKYDQGYLYAVGGVDAEKSATASSNAFVVKIPVINGEFNLDGGLTYGFQEGFVATDIEVNTNGVFVTSGKDGYITQYDKTTLTIINEAPFADLRSLVATNDQILVLDASLGVRKLNNDLIEIGQIPISSDFRLADKRTLDFNGENIIVAEGAKGAGVYDASTGALKEYVPILINPAYVAEEDIVTNATAYNDKVMLMANGGAGLCLSEDNNGVNMVGIIELSGSINYVATKGDYIFAASGREGLQIIKMNRPSSDLQTRCAESPEYAGSSKLLVQKDDVLSYSGSKRFRSIDVKGSLLLCGSWTVINGVDVDDDATFEMQGTMVIGRNNRRRDIKVEKNATMRIEGSLTIYGDLELNDNATLEFLGPDARINVYGEVKIKDTANVIGEFEDVQNKF
;
A
#
# COMPACT_ATOMS: atom_id res chain seq x y z
N MET A 1 30.83 -66.84 60.05
CA MET A 1 30.40 -67.05 58.65
C MET A 1 28.89 -67.23 58.63
N LEU A 2 28.14 -66.15 58.42
CA LEU A 2 26.73 -66.22 58.04
C LEU A 2 26.48 -65.11 57.00
N LYS A 3 26.01 -65.52 55.82
CA LYS A 3 25.85 -64.69 54.63
C LYS A 3 24.64 -63.77 54.75
N ARG A 4 24.85 -62.52 54.35
CA ARG A 4 23.82 -61.49 54.07
C ARG A 4 23.05 -61.86 52.80
N ILE A 5 21.73 -61.75 52.82
CA ILE A 5 20.91 -61.41 51.64
C ILE A 5 19.81 -60.46 52.14
N ALA A 6 19.91 -59.20 51.73
CA ALA A 6 18.88 -58.19 51.90
C ALA A 6 17.98 -58.22 50.66
N LEU A 7 16.66 -58.35 50.86
CA LEU A 7 15.66 -58.26 49.80
C LEU A 7 14.86 -56.97 50.04
N ASN A 8 15.17 -55.92 49.25
CA ASN A 8 14.41 -54.68 49.22
C ASN A 8 13.16 -54.89 48.35
N GLY A 9 11.98 -54.70 48.94
CA GLY A 9 10.71 -54.67 48.21
C GLY A 9 10.53 -53.33 47.49
N LEU A 10 10.44 -53.38 46.17
CA LEU A 10 10.16 -52.26 45.28
C LEU A 10 8.64 -52.01 45.24
N PHE A 11 8.20 -50.82 45.65
CA PHE A 11 6.81 -50.38 45.56
C PHE A 11 6.55 -49.89 44.13
N ALA A 12 5.82 -50.66 43.34
CA ALA A 12 5.41 -50.26 41.99
C ALA A 12 4.18 -49.34 42.08
N ILE A 13 4.38 -48.05 41.83
CA ILE A 13 3.30 -47.08 41.60
C ILE A 13 2.89 -47.23 40.13
N VAL A 14 1.74 -47.85 39.88
CA VAL A 14 1.10 -47.87 38.56
C VAL A 14 0.40 -46.52 38.40
N MET A 15 0.98 -45.63 37.59
CA MET A 15 0.30 -44.45 37.06
C MET A 15 -0.76 -44.92 36.07
N LEU A 16 -2.04 -44.79 36.43
CA LEU A 16 -3.14 -44.89 35.48
C LEU A 16 -3.09 -43.62 34.60
N VAL A 17 -2.57 -43.78 33.38
CA VAL A 17 -2.72 -42.78 32.32
C VAL A 17 -4.18 -42.78 31.90
N SER A 18 -4.92 -41.76 32.33
CA SER A 18 -6.23 -41.44 31.79
C SER A 18 -6.02 -40.74 30.45
N CYS A 19 -6.20 -41.46 29.34
CA CYS A 19 -6.42 -40.81 28.05
C CYS A 19 -7.78 -40.10 28.12
N SER A 20 -7.78 -38.77 28.13
CA SER A 20 -8.96 -38.00 27.73
C SER A 20 -9.08 -38.14 26.22
N ASP A 21 -10.04 -38.92 25.73
CA ASP A 21 -10.45 -38.87 24.33
C ASP A 21 -11.05 -37.48 24.07
N SER A 22 -10.23 -36.56 23.55
CA SER A 22 -10.73 -35.38 22.86
C SER A 22 -11.11 -35.83 21.45
N THR A 23 -12.41 -35.89 21.15
CA THR A 23 -12.87 -35.99 19.76
C THR A 23 -12.38 -34.76 18.99
N THR A 24 -11.41 -34.95 18.09
CA THR A 24 -11.05 -33.95 17.08
C THR A 24 -12.26 -33.76 16.17
N VAL A 25 -12.83 -32.55 16.16
CA VAL A 25 -13.87 -32.17 15.21
C VAL A 25 -13.17 -31.74 13.93
N TYR A 26 -13.46 -32.43 12.82
CA TYR A 26 -12.93 -32.08 11.51
C TYR A 26 -13.85 -31.04 10.86
N GLU A 27 -13.28 -29.93 10.40
CA GLU A 27 -13.98 -28.84 9.71
C GLU A 27 -13.66 -28.87 8.21
N GLN A 28 -14.62 -28.50 7.36
CA GLN A 28 -14.34 -28.30 5.94
C GLN A 28 -13.86 -26.87 5.75
N ILE A 29 -12.80 -26.66 4.96
CA ILE A 29 -12.25 -25.31 4.75
C ILE A 29 -13.33 -24.34 4.22
N GLU A 30 -14.26 -24.85 3.41
CA GLU A 30 -15.37 -24.08 2.83
C GLU A 30 -16.47 -23.71 3.82
N GLN A 31 -16.62 -24.45 4.93
CA GLN A 31 -17.71 -24.24 5.89
C GLN A 31 -17.43 -23.11 6.88
N ASP A 32 -16.18 -22.69 7.02
CA ASP A 32 -15.75 -21.60 7.91
C ASP A 32 -15.50 -20.28 7.18
N ILE A 33 -16.06 -20.17 5.98
CA ILE A 33 -16.03 -18.96 5.17
C ILE A 33 -17.38 -18.25 5.31
N SER A 34 -17.35 -16.93 5.41
CA SER A 34 -18.57 -16.14 5.29
C SER A 34 -18.33 -14.88 4.49
N LEU A 35 -19.29 -14.56 3.62
CA LEU A 35 -19.34 -13.35 2.83
C LEU A 35 -20.10 -12.25 3.58
N GLU A 36 -19.50 -11.07 3.67
CA GLU A 36 -20.17 -9.86 4.11
C GLU A 36 -20.69 -9.08 2.90
N THR A 37 -22.00 -8.87 2.87
CA THR A 37 -22.69 -8.09 1.83
C THR A 37 -23.47 -6.92 2.41
N ASN A 38 -23.44 -6.73 3.73
CA ASN A 38 -24.09 -5.61 4.38
C ASN A 38 -23.35 -4.31 4.06
N SER A 39 -23.96 -3.49 3.21
CA SER A 39 -23.39 -2.22 2.76
C SER A 39 -23.02 -1.27 3.91
N ALA A 40 -23.72 -1.31 5.04
CA ALA A 40 -23.38 -0.47 6.19
C ALA A 40 -22.10 -0.96 6.88
N VAL A 41 -21.89 -2.27 7.01
CA VAL A 41 -20.65 -2.84 7.57
C VAL A 41 -19.47 -2.52 6.66
N LEU A 42 -19.64 -2.70 5.34
CA LEU A 42 -18.59 -2.44 4.38
C LEU A 42 -18.24 -0.94 4.32
N ALA A 43 -19.24 -0.05 4.27
CA ALA A 43 -19.02 1.39 4.25
C ALA A 43 -18.35 1.90 5.54
N ASN A 44 -18.75 1.38 6.70
CA ASN A 44 -18.14 1.76 7.98
C ASN A 44 -16.72 1.19 8.18
N SER A 45 -16.27 0.29 7.30
CA SER A 45 -14.88 -0.20 7.32
C SER A 45 -13.91 0.79 6.66
N LEU A 46 -14.40 1.83 5.97
CA LEU A 46 -13.56 2.93 5.50
C LEU A 46 -13.62 4.10 6.47
N THR A 47 -12.45 4.64 6.80
CA THR A 47 -12.32 5.85 7.62
C THR A 47 -11.65 6.95 6.81
N TYR A 48 -12.04 8.18 7.12
CA TYR A 48 -11.50 9.40 6.49
C TYR A 48 -10.89 10.36 7.51
N ASP A 49 -10.80 9.96 8.78
CA ASP A 49 -10.45 10.83 9.91
C ASP A 49 -9.11 11.54 9.73
N VAL A 50 -8.18 10.89 9.02
CA VAL A 50 -6.84 11.39 8.75
C VAL A 50 -6.58 11.69 7.28
N SER A 51 -7.59 11.60 6.41
CA SER A 51 -7.48 11.87 4.97
C SER A 51 -7.08 13.31 4.67
N GLY A 52 -6.38 13.51 3.56
CA GLY A 52 -5.89 14.80 3.07
C GLY A 52 -4.39 14.82 2.83
N VAL A 53 -3.81 16.02 2.79
CA VAL A 53 -2.38 16.22 2.49
C VAL A 53 -1.51 15.45 3.49
N ILE A 54 -0.58 14.64 2.99
CA ILE A 54 0.44 13.95 3.80
C ILE A 54 1.83 14.44 3.41
N ASP A 55 2.69 14.62 4.40
CA ASP A 55 4.05 15.10 4.18
C ASP A 55 5.02 13.96 3.85
N ILE A 56 6.23 14.33 3.40
CA ILE A 56 7.36 13.42 3.27
C ILE A 56 8.47 13.92 4.18
N TYR A 57 8.90 13.06 5.11
CA TYR A 57 10.05 13.30 5.95
C TYR A 57 11.32 13.01 5.16
N GLU A 58 11.96 14.07 4.68
CA GLU A 58 13.22 14.01 3.96
C GLU A 58 14.40 13.80 4.92
N GLU A 59 15.47 13.17 4.42
CA GLU A 59 16.72 13.08 5.16
C GLU A 59 17.38 14.47 5.16
N ILE A 60 17.44 15.15 6.32
CA ILE A 60 18.17 16.41 6.43
C ILE A 60 19.66 16.09 6.25
N PRO A 61 20.35 16.61 5.21
CA PRO A 61 21.77 16.38 5.07
C PRO A 61 22.48 16.91 6.31
N ALA A 62 23.32 16.10 6.95
CA ALA A 62 24.15 16.52 8.07
C ALA A 62 25.23 17.51 7.61
N THR A 63 24.84 18.74 7.27
CA THR A 63 25.80 19.81 6.98
C THR A 63 26.38 20.31 8.29
N ASN A 64 27.65 19.99 8.52
CA ASN A 64 28.51 20.51 9.60
C ASN A 64 28.76 22.04 9.55
N LYS A 65 27.79 22.85 9.14
CA LYS A 65 27.89 24.31 9.14
C LYS A 65 26.82 24.90 10.05
N LEU A 66 27.24 25.29 11.26
CA LEU A 66 26.56 26.26 12.09
C LEU A 66 26.42 27.57 11.28
N GLY A 67 25.24 27.81 10.72
CA GLY A 67 24.90 29.07 10.06
C GLY A 67 23.87 28.91 8.95
N VAL A 68 22.62 29.26 9.26
CA VAL A 68 21.45 29.32 8.36
C VAL A 68 20.96 27.94 7.90
N PHE A 69 19.86 27.47 8.48
CA PHE A 69 19.07 26.38 7.89
C PHE A 69 18.61 26.87 6.51
N PRO A 70 18.85 26.12 5.41
CA PRO A 70 18.20 26.42 4.14
C PRO A 70 16.69 26.45 4.37
N GLU A 71 15.96 27.37 3.74
CA GLU A 71 14.52 27.20 3.64
C GLU A 71 14.25 25.88 2.92
N GLU A 72 13.36 25.05 3.48
CA GLU A 72 12.99 23.76 2.88
C GLU A 72 12.36 24.01 1.52
N GLU A 73 12.95 23.46 0.46
CA GLU A 73 12.42 23.54 -0.91
C GLU A 73 11.09 22.80 -1.04
N ALA A 74 10.27 23.20 -2.01
CA ALA A 74 9.04 22.49 -2.31
C ALA A 74 9.34 21.15 -3.02
N GLY A 75 9.01 20.04 -2.37
CA GLY A 75 9.24 18.69 -2.91
C GLY A 75 8.29 18.30 -4.05
N ASP A 76 8.68 17.30 -4.85
CA ASP A 76 8.04 16.93 -6.13
C ASP A 76 6.84 15.98 -6.05
N TYR A 77 6.47 15.56 -4.84
CA TYR A 77 5.42 14.56 -4.61
C TYR A 77 4.28 15.15 -3.78
N PRO A 78 3.27 15.76 -4.40
CA PRO A 78 2.09 16.26 -3.71
C PRO A 78 1.17 15.10 -3.31
N LEU A 79 1.46 14.46 -2.17
CA LEU A 79 0.72 13.28 -1.73
C LEU A 79 -0.56 13.63 -0.95
N THR A 80 -1.58 12.79 -1.12
CA THR A 80 -2.78 12.80 -0.27
C THR A 80 -3.16 11.39 0.17
N LEU A 81 -3.48 11.23 1.45
CA LEU A 81 -4.18 10.05 1.95
C LEU A 81 -5.66 10.17 1.60
N VAL A 82 -6.15 9.24 0.80
CA VAL A 82 -7.55 9.20 0.34
C VAL A 82 -8.46 8.64 1.43
N ALA A 83 -8.15 7.45 1.91
CA ALA A 83 -8.90 6.75 2.94
C ALA A 83 -8.05 5.69 3.64
N GLN A 84 -8.50 5.24 4.80
CA GLN A 84 -8.02 4.04 5.46
C GLN A 84 -9.08 2.95 5.39
N VAL A 85 -8.68 1.69 5.23
CA VAL A 85 -9.59 0.55 5.33
C VAL A 85 -9.20 -0.29 6.53
N GLU A 86 -10.12 -0.36 7.50
CA GLU A 86 -9.95 -1.15 8.71
C GLU A 86 -9.88 -2.64 8.37
N PRO A 87 -8.94 -3.40 8.96
CA PRO A 87 -8.88 -4.85 8.76
C PRO A 87 -10.20 -5.54 9.13
N PRO A 88 -10.52 -6.69 8.52
CA PRO A 88 -11.62 -7.53 8.95
C PRO A 88 -11.49 -7.91 10.43
N VAL A 89 -12.59 -7.81 11.19
CA VAL A 89 -12.65 -8.24 12.60
C VAL A 89 -13.81 -9.21 12.79
N PHE A 90 -13.55 -10.35 13.42
CA PHE A 90 -14.57 -11.33 13.79
C PHE A 90 -14.14 -12.15 15.02
N ARG A 91 -15.07 -12.94 15.57
CA ARG A 91 -14.78 -13.75 16.76
C ARG A 91 -13.64 -14.74 16.47
N GLY A 92 -12.52 -14.58 17.19
CA GLY A 92 -11.31 -15.39 17.01
C GLY A 92 -10.22 -14.73 16.17
N ALA A 93 -10.50 -13.58 15.55
CA ALA A 93 -9.54 -12.81 14.77
C ALA A 93 -9.82 -11.30 14.91
N ASP A 94 -9.08 -10.65 15.82
CA ASP A 94 -9.15 -9.20 16.10
C ASP A 94 -7.84 -8.47 15.77
N ASN A 95 -6.88 -9.17 15.15
CA ASN A 95 -5.53 -8.70 14.87
C ASN A 95 -5.08 -9.01 13.43
N LEU A 96 -6.02 -9.13 12.49
CA LEU A 96 -5.71 -9.33 11.09
C LEU A 96 -4.93 -8.15 10.53
N THR A 97 -3.90 -8.45 9.74
CA THR A 97 -3.09 -7.45 9.05
C THR A 97 -3.11 -7.72 7.56
N ALA A 98 -3.18 -6.67 6.75
CA ALA A 98 -3.09 -6.84 5.30
C ALA A 98 -1.73 -7.43 4.93
N SER A 99 -1.74 -8.51 4.16
CA SER A 99 -0.56 -9.31 3.82
C SER A 99 -0.14 -9.17 2.37
N HIS A 100 -1.08 -8.91 1.46
CA HIS A 100 -0.80 -8.72 0.04
C HIS A 100 -1.89 -7.86 -0.62
N ILE A 101 -1.54 -7.21 -1.73
CA ILE A 101 -2.39 -6.32 -2.49
C ILE A 101 -2.17 -6.61 -3.98
N ASP A 102 -3.25 -6.86 -4.72
CA ASP A 102 -3.22 -6.93 -6.19
C ASP A 102 -4.13 -5.85 -6.80
N LEU A 103 -3.67 -5.20 -7.88
CA LEU A 103 -4.29 -4.00 -8.45
C LEU A 103 -4.67 -4.21 -9.93
N VAL A 104 -5.96 -4.38 -10.21
CA VAL A 104 -6.46 -4.64 -11.59
C VAL A 104 -7.61 -3.72 -11.94
N GLY A 105 -7.43 -2.95 -13.03
CA GLY A 105 -8.38 -1.88 -13.39
C GLY A 105 -8.59 -0.91 -12.23
N ASP A 106 -9.87 -0.70 -11.89
CA ASP A 106 -10.31 0.17 -10.81
C ASP A 106 -10.46 -0.56 -9.46
N TYR A 107 -9.92 -1.77 -9.32
CA TYR A 107 -10.10 -2.59 -8.12
C TYR A 107 -8.77 -2.94 -7.46
N ALA A 108 -8.78 -2.90 -6.14
CA ALA A 108 -7.75 -3.44 -5.26
C ALA A 108 -8.28 -4.68 -4.55
N TYR A 109 -7.53 -5.77 -4.60
CA TYR A 109 -7.81 -7.05 -3.94
C TYR A 109 -6.80 -7.24 -2.81
N ILE A 110 -7.29 -7.39 -1.59
CA ILE A 110 -6.45 -7.39 -0.40
C ILE A 110 -6.58 -8.73 0.30
N SER A 111 -5.47 -9.32 0.72
CA SER A 111 -5.48 -10.45 1.64
C SER A 111 -5.10 -10.03 3.04
N TYR A 112 -5.61 -10.77 4.02
CA TYR A 112 -5.31 -10.60 5.44
C TYR A 112 -4.99 -11.95 6.07
N ASN A 113 -4.02 -11.94 6.99
CA ASN A 113 -3.67 -13.07 7.84
C ASN A 113 -3.37 -12.63 9.27
N THR A 114 -3.20 -13.59 10.19
CA THR A 114 -2.63 -13.31 11.51
C THR A 114 -1.12 -13.57 11.53
N ALA A 115 -0.43 -12.98 12.50
CA ALA A 115 0.98 -13.26 12.78
C ALA A 115 1.18 -14.46 13.74
N ASN A 116 0.11 -15.07 14.26
CA ASN A 116 0.17 -16.06 15.33
C ASN A 116 -0.13 -17.47 14.80
N GLU A 117 0.01 -18.49 15.65
CA GLU A 117 -0.32 -19.90 15.32
C GLU A 117 -1.82 -20.16 15.07
N ILE A 118 -2.67 -19.13 15.09
CA ILE A 118 -4.10 -19.24 14.85
C ILE A 118 -4.36 -18.94 13.38
N TYR A 119 -4.83 -19.94 12.64
CA TYR A 119 -5.23 -19.75 11.25
C TYR A 119 -6.50 -18.93 11.14
N ALA A 120 -6.37 -17.67 10.76
CA ALA A 120 -7.49 -16.80 10.46
C ALA A 120 -7.10 -15.74 9.44
N GLY A 121 -8.04 -15.44 8.54
CA GLY A 121 -7.76 -14.58 7.42
C GLY A 121 -8.99 -13.89 6.90
N GLY A 122 -8.77 -13.09 5.86
CA GLY A 122 -9.83 -12.41 5.17
C GLY A 122 -9.37 -11.91 3.82
N MET A 123 -10.32 -11.47 3.02
CA MET A 123 -10.04 -10.79 1.76
C MET A 123 -11.05 -9.67 1.53
N ASP A 124 -10.58 -8.58 0.96
CA ASP A 124 -11.39 -7.43 0.57
C ASP A 124 -11.29 -7.16 -0.93
N ILE A 125 -12.37 -6.65 -1.51
CA ILE A 125 -12.39 -6.02 -2.83
C ILE A 125 -12.81 -4.57 -2.68
N ILE A 126 -11.93 -3.65 -3.05
CA ILE A 126 -12.15 -2.20 -2.96
C ILE A 126 -12.19 -1.63 -4.37
N ASN A 127 -13.28 -0.93 -4.70
CA ASN A 127 -13.37 -0.10 -5.90
C ASN A 127 -12.74 1.28 -5.61
N VAL A 128 -11.76 1.66 -6.43
CA VAL A 128 -11.00 2.91 -6.34
C VAL A 128 -11.15 3.77 -7.60
N ALA A 129 -12.17 3.53 -8.42
CA ALA A 129 -12.48 4.33 -9.60
C ALA A 129 -12.66 5.82 -9.27
N ASN A 130 -13.34 6.10 -8.14
CA ASN A 130 -13.49 7.47 -7.65
C ASN A 130 -12.38 7.79 -6.64
N PRO A 131 -11.46 8.72 -6.95
CA PRO A 131 -10.36 9.11 -6.07
C PRO A 131 -10.80 9.76 -4.75
N ASP A 132 -12.02 10.28 -4.66
CA ASP A 132 -12.50 10.96 -3.46
C ASP A 132 -13.30 10.03 -2.55
N THR A 133 -13.81 8.92 -3.08
CA THR A 133 -14.76 8.03 -2.40
C THR A 133 -14.53 6.58 -2.80
N PRO A 134 -13.42 5.96 -2.37
CA PRO A 134 -13.25 4.52 -2.53
C PRO A 134 -14.36 3.75 -1.81
N VAL A 135 -14.71 2.57 -2.33
CA VAL A 135 -15.82 1.76 -1.81
C VAL A 135 -15.35 0.34 -1.58
N LEU A 136 -15.46 -0.15 -0.34
CA LEU A 136 -15.30 -1.58 -0.04
C LEU A 136 -16.55 -2.29 -0.56
N THR A 137 -16.39 -3.02 -1.66
CA THR A 137 -17.50 -3.66 -2.38
C THR A 137 -17.83 -5.04 -1.83
N SER A 138 -16.84 -5.75 -1.28
CA SER A 138 -17.05 -7.11 -0.77
C SER A 138 -15.96 -7.51 0.21
N ARG A 139 -16.32 -8.33 1.20
CA ARG A 139 -15.39 -8.88 2.20
C ARG A 139 -15.68 -10.35 2.48
N LEU A 140 -14.64 -11.18 2.44
CA LEU A 140 -14.68 -12.57 2.85
C LEU A 140 -13.92 -12.76 4.16
N TYR A 141 -14.53 -13.51 5.09
CA TYR A 141 -13.88 -13.96 6.32
C TYR A 141 -13.51 -15.43 6.19
N TYR A 142 -12.26 -15.78 6.52
CA TYR A 142 -11.78 -17.15 6.65
C TYR A 142 -11.44 -17.42 8.11
N ARG A 143 -12.24 -18.24 8.81
CA ARG A 143 -12.06 -18.44 10.26
C ARG A 143 -11.05 -19.51 10.64
N ASN A 144 -10.61 -20.33 9.68
CA ASN A 144 -9.74 -21.48 9.89
C ASN A 144 -8.52 -21.49 8.95
N ALA A 145 -8.28 -20.41 8.21
CA ALA A 145 -7.17 -20.31 7.26
C ALA A 145 -6.59 -18.89 7.22
N ASP A 146 -5.27 -18.79 7.16
CA ASP A 146 -4.58 -17.53 6.83
C ASP A 146 -4.59 -17.33 5.31
N ILE A 147 -4.68 -16.08 4.84
CA ILE A 147 -4.54 -15.74 3.41
C ILE A 147 -3.28 -14.89 3.23
N SER A 148 -2.24 -15.45 2.60
CA SER A 148 -0.91 -14.84 2.46
C SER A 148 -0.77 -13.93 1.25
N SER A 149 -1.37 -14.31 0.12
CA SER A 149 -1.25 -13.60 -1.17
C SER A 149 -2.47 -13.80 -2.05
N VAL A 150 -2.71 -12.87 -2.96
CA VAL A 150 -3.87 -12.82 -3.86
C VAL A 150 -3.46 -12.36 -5.25
N LYS A 151 -4.11 -12.91 -6.28
CA LYS A 151 -3.95 -12.49 -7.69
C LYS A 151 -5.28 -12.59 -8.42
N TYR A 152 -5.73 -11.50 -9.03
CA TYR A 152 -6.93 -11.49 -9.85
C TYR A 152 -6.59 -11.79 -11.32
N ASP A 153 -7.33 -12.71 -11.93
CA ASP A 153 -7.26 -12.99 -13.37
C ASP A 153 -8.63 -13.40 -13.92
N GLN A 154 -9.10 -12.68 -14.95
CA GLN A 154 -10.27 -13.02 -15.78
C GLN A 154 -11.54 -13.45 -15.00
N GLY A 155 -11.97 -12.65 -14.03
CA GLY A 155 -13.20 -12.90 -13.27
C GLY A 155 -13.04 -13.87 -12.09
N TYR A 156 -11.80 -14.20 -11.75
CA TYR A 156 -11.48 -15.01 -10.57
C TYR A 156 -10.42 -14.32 -9.73
N LEU A 157 -10.60 -14.34 -8.42
CA LEU A 157 -9.52 -14.10 -7.47
C LEU A 157 -8.91 -15.45 -7.10
N TYR A 158 -7.61 -15.58 -7.31
CA TYR A 158 -6.82 -16.68 -6.76
C TYR A 158 -6.21 -16.20 -5.45
N ALA A 159 -6.30 -16.99 -4.39
CA ALA A 159 -5.72 -16.67 -3.10
C ALA A 159 -4.95 -17.87 -2.58
N VAL A 160 -3.87 -17.62 -1.84
CA VAL A 160 -3.02 -18.67 -1.28
C VAL A 160 -2.80 -18.44 0.20
N GLY A 161 -2.58 -19.52 0.95
CA GLY A 161 -2.57 -19.44 2.39
C GLY A 161 -2.15 -20.71 3.11
N GLY A 162 -2.44 -20.72 4.41
CA GLY A 162 -2.17 -21.81 5.32
C GLY A 162 -3.44 -22.26 6.03
N VAL A 163 -3.60 -23.56 6.22
CA VAL A 163 -4.68 -24.18 7.01
C VAL A 163 -4.10 -25.29 7.88
N ASP A 164 -4.77 -25.62 8.98
CA ASP A 164 -4.45 -26.82 9.78
C ASP A 164 -5.05 -28.07 9.11
N ALA A 165 -4.25 -28.78 8.29
CA ALA A 165 -4.72 -29.96 7.59
C ALA A 165 -5.09 -31.13 8.53
N GLU A 166 -4.54 -31.18 9.75
CA GLU A 166 -4.89 -32.22 10.73
C GLU A 166 -6.32 -32.04 11.29
N LYS A 167 -6.84 -30.81 11.23
CA LYS A 167 -8.23 -30.47 11.61
C LYS A 167 -9.17 -30.34 10.42
N SER A 168 -8.66 -30.49 9.20
CA SER A 168 -9.47 -30.36 8.00
C SER A 168 -10.01 -31.70 7.50
N ALA A 169 -11.26 -31.72 7.06
CA ALA A 169 -11.83 -32.88 6.36
C ALA A 169 -11.44 -32.93 4.86
N THR A 170 -10.91 -31.84 4.30
CA THR A 170 -10.68 -31.68 2.85
C THR A 170 -9.24 -31.34 2.48
N ALA A 171 -8.48 -30.68 3.37
CA ALA A 171 -7.11 -30.31 3.07
C ALA A 171 -6.17 -31.52 3.14
N SER A 172 -5.42 -31.76 2.07
CA SER A 172 -4.39 -32.81 2.03
C SER A 172 -3.01 -32.32 2.49
N SER A 173 -2.85 -31.00 2.64
CA SER A 173 -1.63 -30.33 3.11
C SER A 173 -2.00 -28.95 3.68
N ASN A 174 -1.10 -28.34 4.44
CA ASN A 174 -1.34 -27.04 5.06
C ASN A 174 -1.29 -25.88 4.06
N ALA A 175 -0.44 -25.97 3.03
CA ALA A 175 -0.36 -24.97 1.98
C ALA A 175 -1.44 -25.20 0.91
N PHE A 176 -2.22 -24.16 0.61
CA PHE A 176 -3.32 -24.24 -0.35
C PHE A 176 -3.35 -23.05 -1.32
N VAL A 177 -4.03 -23.28 -2.44
CA VAL A 177 -4.53 -22.26 -3.36
C VAL A 177 -6.04 -22.42 -3.49
N VAL A 178 -6.77 -21.31 -3.51
CA VAL A 178 -8.20 -21.26 -3.77
C VAL A 178 -8.50 -20.36 -4.96
N LYS A 179 -9.42 -20.78 -5.81
CA LYS A 179 -9.98 -19.98 -6.90
C LYS A 179 -11.41 -19.59 -6.55
N ILE A 180 -11.68 -18.28 -6.55
CA ILE A 180 -12.92 -17.66 -6.10
C ILE A 180 -13.52 -16.85 -7.25
N PRO A 181 -14.76 -17.12 -7.69
CA PRO A 181 -15.43 -16.30 -8.69
C PRO A 181 -15.67 -14.88 -8.20
N VAL A 182 -15.46 -13.90 -9.08
CA VAL A 182 -15.71 -12.48 -8.85
C VAL A 182 -16.57 -11.93 -9.97
N ILE A 183 -17.65 -11.24 -9.62
CA ILE A 183 -18.59 -10.64 -10.58
C ILE A 183 -18.81 -9.18 -10.18
N ASN A 184 -18.58 -8.25 -11.11
CA ASN A 184 -18.76 -6.80 -10.90
C ASN A 184 -17.99 -6.24 -9.67
N GLY A 185 -16.83 -6.83 -9.36
CA GLY A 185 -16.04 -6.44 -8.19
C GLY A 185 -16.51 -7.04 -6.87
N GLU A 186 -17.42 -8.01 -6.89
CA GLU A 186 -17.89 -8.67 -5.68
C GLU A 186 -17.58 -10.17 -5.70
N PHE A 187 -17.28 -10.75 -4.54
CA PHE A 187 -17.10 -12.19 -4.41
C PHE A 187 -18.42 -12.92 -4.68
N ASN A 188 -18.37 -13.99 -5.46
CA ASN A 188 -19.53 -14.82 -5.76
C ASN A 188 -19.31 -16.28 -5.32
N LEU A 189 -19.73 -16.60 -4.09
CA LEU A 189 -19.62 -17.95 -3.53
C LEU A 189 -20.59 -18.96 -4.18
N ASP A 190 -21.68 -18.50 -4.79
CA ASP A 190 -22.62 -19.38 -5.50
C ASP A 190 -21.99 -20.02 -6.75
N GLY A 191 -20.93 -19.40 -7.29
CA GLY A 191 -20.13 -19.98 -8.38
C GLY A 191 -19.23 -21.14 -7.96
N GLY A 192 -19.15 -21.44 -6.65
CA GLY A 192 -18.33 -22.50 -6.08
C GLY A 192 -16.86 -22.10 -5.89
N LEU A 193 -16.23 -22.69 -4.88
CA LEU A 193 -14.80 -22.57 -4.62
C LEU A 193 -14.07 -23.80 -5.17
N THR A 194 -12.86 -23.60 -5.67
CA THR A 194 -11.98 -24.71 -6.08
C THR A 194 -10.68 -24.59 -5.31
N TYR A 195 -10.22 -25.70 -4.71
CA TYR A 195 -8.99 -25.75 -3.93
C TYR A 195 -7.94 -26.67 -4.57
N GLY A 196 -6.69 -26.24 -4.52
CA GLY A 196 -5.50 -27.06 -4.72
C GLY A 196 -4.65 -27.05 -3.45
N PHE A 197 -3.92 -28.12 -3.21
CA PHE A 197 -3.04 -28.28 -2.04
C PHE A 197 -1.66 -28.76 -2.49
N GLN A 198 -0.60 -28.22 -1.88
CA GLN A 198 0.78 -28.62 -2.12
C GLN A 198 1.54 -28.84 -0.81
N GLU A 199 2.65 -29.55 -0.85
CA GLU A 199 3.54 -29.67 0.31
C GLU A 199 4.09 -28.30 0.76
N GLY A 200 4.30 -28.18 2.07
CA GLY A 200 4.77 -26.96 2.74
C GLY A 200 3.83 -26.49 3.85
N PHE A 201 4.36 -25.69 4.77
CA PHE A 201 3.60 -25.22 5.94
C PHE A 201 2.56 -24.15 5.61
N VAL A 202 2.86 -23.30 4.62
CA VAL A 202 2.01 -22.22 4.16
C VAL A 202 2.38 -21.87 2.71
N ALA A 203 1.40 -21.61 1.87
CA ALA A 203 1.66 -21.02 0.56
C ALA A 203 1.96 -19.52 0.73
N THR A 204 3.09 -19.07 0.18
CA THR A 204 3.67 -17.76 0.46
C THR A 204 3.28 -16.70 -0.58
N ASP A 205 3.18 -17.08 -1.84
CA ASP A 205 2.90 -16.15 -2.93
C ASP A 205 2.29 -16.83 -4.16
N ILE A 206 1.66 -16.03 -5.03
CA ILE A 206 0.93 -16.51 -6.21
C ILE A 206 1.07 -15.58 -7.42
N GLU A 207 1.32 -16.16 -8.58
CA GLU A 207 1.24 -15.46 -9.86
C GLU A 207 0.44 -16.24 -10.90
N VAL A 208 -0.21 -15.51 -11.80
CA VAL A 208 -1.10 -16.09 -12.83
C VAL A 208 -0.70 -15.51 -14.19
N ASN A 209 -0.32 -16.38 -15.13
CA ASN A 209 0.03 -15.98 -16.50
C ASN A 209 -0.69 -16.88 -17.52
N THR A 210 -0.33 -16.84 -18.80
CA THR A 210 -0.99 -17.67 -19.83
C THR A 210 -0.79 -19.19 -19.65
N ASN A 211 0.25 -19.62 -18.94
CA ASN A 211 0.66 -21.01 -18.77
C ASN A 211 0.04 -21.70 -17.54
N GLY A 212 -0.48 -20.95 -16.56
CA GLY A 212 -1.04 -21.55 -15.35
C GLY A 212 -1.14 -20.60 -14.17
N VAL A 213 -1.36 -21.21 -13.00
CA VAL A 213 -1.27 -20.57 -11.68
C VAL A 213 -0.02 -21.10 -10.99
N PHE A 214 0.90 -20.22 -10.61
CA PHE A 214 2.17 -20.56 -9.98
C PHE A 214 2.14 -20.17 -8.51
N VAL A 215 2.44 -21.12 -7.63
CA VAL A 215 2.31 -20.95 -6.18
C VAL A 215 3.57 -21.43 -5.48
N THR A 216 4.17 -20.56 -4.66
CA THR A 216 5.28 -20.94 -3.77
C THR A 216 4.76 -21.37 -2.41
N SER A 217 5.42 -22.34 -1.79
CA SER A 217 5.27 -22.63 -0.35
C SER A 217 6.58 -22.43 0.40
N GLY A 218 6.47 -21.94 1.63
CA GLY A 218 7.62 -21.63 2.48
C GLY A 218 8.20 -22.88 3.15
N LYS A 219 9.52 -22.84 3.41
CA LYS A 219 10.37 -23.85 4.08
C LYS A 219 10.13 -25.32 3.69
N ASP A 220 11.17 -25.95 3.12
CA ASP A 220 11.12 -27.29 2.53
C ASP A 220 9.90 -27.42 1.58
N GLY A 221 9.64 -26.34 0.85
CA GLY A 221 8.42 -26.13 0.07
C GLY A 221 8.63 -26.34 -1.41
N TYR A 222 7.62 -25.97 -2.19
CA TYR A 222 7.56 -26.21 -3.62
C TYR A 222 7.15 -24.94 -4.36
N ILE A 223 7.66 -24.79 -5.57
CA ILE A 223 6.96 -24.04 -6.61
C ILE A 223 6.07 -25.03 -7.35
N THR A 224 4.78 -24.73 -7.41
CA THR A 224 3.77 -25.61 -8.02
C THR A 224 3.03 -24.84 -9.10
N GLN A 225 2.89 -25.46 -10.26
CA GLN A 225 2.06 -24.98 -11.35
C GLN A 225 0.74 -25.75 -11.36
N TYR A 226 -0.38 -25.01 -11.29
CA TYR A 226 -1.72 -25.56 -11.39
C TYR A 226 -2.39 -25.19 -12.71
N ASP A 227 -3.27 -26.07 -13.16
CA ASP A 227 -4.22 -25.78 -14.24
C ASP A 227 -5.21 -24.68 -13.79
N LYS A 228 -5.39 -23.65 -14.61
CA LYS A 228 -6.28 -22.52 -14.29
C LYS A 228 -7.74 -22.92 -14.11
N THR A 229 -8.18 -23.96 -14.80
CA THR A 229 -9.59 -24.37 -14.80
C THR A 229 -9.88 -25.23 -13.59
N THR A 230 -9.07 -26.25 -13.36
CA THR A 230 -9.33 -27.31 -12.38
C THR A 230 -8.55 -27.19 -11.07
N LEU A 231 -7.52 -26.34 -11.02
CA LEU A 231 -6.51 -26.31 -9.95
C LEU A 231 -5.89 -27.68 -9.65
N THR A 232 -5.73 -28.52 -10.67
CA THR A 232 -4.92 -29.74 -10.56
C THR A 232 -3.46 -29.42 -10.84
N ILE A 233 -2.53 -30.03 -10.10
CA ILE A 233 -1.08 -29.87 -10.30
C ILE A 233 -0.70 -30.35 -11.70
N ILE A 234 0.00 -29.49 -12.45
CA ILE A 234 0.62 -29.79 -13.74
C ILE A 234 2.08 -30.18 -13.53
N ASN A 235 2.80 -29.39 -12.73
CA ASN A 235 4.22 -29.56 -12.45
C ASN A 235 4.55 -28.99 -11.07
N GLU A 236 5.59 -29.52 -10.43
CA GLU A 236 6.09 -29.03 -9.15
C GLU A 236 7.59 -29.29 -9.02
N ALA A 237 8.28 -28.41 -8.30
CA ALA A 237 9.70 -28.56 -8.01
C ALA A 237 10.01 -28.15 -6.56
N PRO A 238 10.77 -28.97 -5.80
CA PRO A 238 11.09 -28.69 -4.41
C PRO A 238 12.23 -27.67 -4.26
N PHE A 239 12.12 -26.81 -3.26
CA PHE A 239 13.13 -25.82 -2.90
C PHE A 239 13.20 -25.61 -1.38
N ALA A 240 14.27 -24.97 -0.91
CA ALA A 240 14.56 -24.91 0.51
C ALA A 240 13.66 -23.91 1.25
N ASP A 241 13.45 -22.69 0.73
CA ASP A 241 12.68 -21.68 1.47
C ASP A 241 12.13 -20.55 0.58
N LEU A 242 11.00 -20.80 -0.11
CA LEU A 242 10.45 -19.86 -1.08
C LEU A 242 9.59 -18.78 -0.43
N ARG A 243 9.87 -17.50 -0.75
CA ARG A 243 9.24 -16.33 -0.12
C ARG A 243 8.30 -15.56 -1.03
N SER A 244 8.65 -15.42 -2.31
CA SER A 244 7.87 -14.66 -3.31
C SER A 244 8.24 -15.12 -4.71
N LEU A 245 7.37 -14.85 -5.69
CA LEU A 245 7.67 -15.10 -7.10
C LEU A 245 7.22 -13.94 -8.00
N VAL A 246 7.83 -13.86 -9.18
CA VAL A 246 7.31 -13.10 -10.32
C VAL A 246 7.30 -14.03 -11.54
N ALA A 247 6.16 -14.13 -12.22
CA ALA A 247 6.03 -14.93 -13.44
C ALA A 247 5.83 -14.04 -14.66
N THR A 248 6.74 -14.13 -15.63
CA THR A 248 6.53 -13.60 -16.98
C THR A 248 6.04 -14.72 -17.90
N ASN A 249 5.85 -14.44 -19.18
CA ASN A 249 5.51 -15.51 -20.14
C ASN A 249 6.71 -16.44 -20.43
N ASP A 250 7.94 -15.97 -20.21
CA ASP A 250 9.17 -16.67 -20.61
C ASP A 250 9.92 -17.31 -19.44
N GLN A 251 9.81 -16.72 -18.24
CA GLN A 251 10.54 -17.17 -17.06
C GLN A 251 9.74 -16.93 -15.77
N ILE A 252 10.13 -17.67 -14.74
CA ILE A 252 9.63 -17.51 -13.38
C ILE A 252 10.83 -17.15 -12.50
N LEU A 253 10.75 -16.03 -11.82
CA LEU A 253 11.71 -15.61 -10.82
C LEU A 253 11.17 -16.00 -9.46
N VAL A 254 11.99 -16.65 -8.63
CA VAL A 254 11.57 -17.08 -7.28
C VAL A 254 12.61 -16.64 -6.27
N LEU A 255 12.18 -15.98 -5.21
CA LEU A 255 13.03 -15.64 -4.07
C LEU A 255 13.09 -16.84 -3.13
N ASP A 256 14.27 -17.44 -3.03
CA ASP A 256 14.60 -18.54 -2.12
C ASP A 256 15.53 -18.01 -1.03
N ALA A 257 15.06 -17.96 0.22
CA ALA A 257 15.82 -17.43 1.34
C ALA A 257 17.11 -18.23 1.63
N SER A 258 17.27 -19.43 1.08
CA SER A 258 18.53 -20.20 1.19
C SER A 258 19.59 -19.80 0.17
N LEU A 259 19.27 -18.97 -0.82
CA LEU A 259 20.15 -18.66 -1.95
C LEU A 259 20.11 -17.19 -2.40
N GLY A 260 18.93 -16.60 -2.54
CA GLY A 260 18.66 -15.39 -3.30
C GLY A 260 17.61 -15.65 -4.38
N VAL A 261 17.83 -15.17 -5.61
CA VAL A 261 16.84 -15.32 -6.69
C VAL A 261 17.18 -16.50 -7.58
N ARG A 262 16.21 -17.38 -7.81
CA ARG A 262 16.26 -18.44 -8.82
C ARG A 262 15.50 -18.01 -10.07
N LYS A 263 16.03 -18.35 -11.24
CA LYS A 263 15.39 -18.15 -12.53
C LYS A 263 15.01 -19.52 -13.07
N LEU A 264 13.72 -19.75 -13.26
CA LEU A 264 13.18 -21.00 -13.78
C LEU A 264 12.55 -20.76 -15.16
N ASN A 265 12.58 -21.77 -16.02
CA ASN A 265 11.73 -21.78 -17.21
C ASN A 265 10.29 -22.20 -16.85
N ASN A 266 9.40 -22.25 -17.84
CA ASN A 266 8.00 -22.67 -17.65
C ASN A 266 7.83 -24.14 -17.22
N ASP A 267 8.86 -24.98 -17.38
CA ASP A 267 8.89 -26.36 -16.90
C ASP A 267 9.45 -26.46 -15.46
N LEU A 268 9.57 -25.33 -14.75
CA LEU A 268 10.12 -25.20 -13.39
C LEU A 268 11.59 -25.67 -13.27
N ILE A 269 12.31 -25.72 -14.38
CA ILE A 269 13.74 -26.09 -14.42
C ILE A 269 14.56 -24.81 -14.24
N GLU A 270 15.53 -24.86 -13.32
CA GLU A 270 16.45 -23.75 -13.09
C GLU A 270 17.34 -23.50 -14.32
N ILE A 271 17.28 -22.26 -14.83
CA ILE A 271 18.05 -21.77 -15.97
C ILE A 271 19.07 -20.69 -15.56
N GLY A 272 19.05 -20.24 -14.30
CA GLY A 272 19.99 -19.29 -13.75
C GLY A 272 19.68 -18.92 -12.31
N GLN A 273 20.58 -18.21 -11.67
CA GLN A 273 20.44 -17.76 -10.29
C GLN A 273 21.20 -16.46 -10.02
N ILE A 274 20.78 -15.73 -9.00
CA ILE A 274 21.45 -14.58 -8.41
C ILE A 274 21.66 -14.90 -6.92
N PRO A 275 22.88 -15.31 -6.52
CA PRO A 275 23.18 -15.55 -5.12
C PRO A 275 23.15 -14.25 -4.31
N ILE A 276 22.37 -14.20 -3.25
CA ILE A 276 22.21 -13.07 -2.34
C ILE A 276 22.53 -13.54 -0.92
N SER A 277 23.53 -12.90 -0.30
CA SER A 277 24.00 -13.23 1.06
C SER A 277 23.42 -12.25 2.07
N SER A 278 22.10 -12.32 2.27
CA SER A 278 21.34 -11.47 3.20
C SER A 278 20.58 -12.31 4.21
N ASP A 279 20.37 -11.74 5.39
CA ASP A 279 19.56 -12.39 6.42
C ASP A 279 18.08 -12.16 6.13
N PHE A 280 17.48 -13.13 5.43
CA PHE A 280 16.05 -13.12 5.15
C PHE A 280 15.19 -13.50 6.37
N ARG A 281 15.82 -13.86 7.50
CA ARG A 281 15.19 -14.32 8.75
C ARG A 281 14.25 -15.52 8.57
N LEU A 282 13.91 -16.18 9.66
CA LEU A 282 13.01 -17.33 9.62
C LEU A 282 11.58 -16.88 9.37
N ALA A 283 10.94 -17.38 8.30
CA ALA A 283 9.53 -17.18 7.97
C ALA A 283 9.05 -15.75 7.69
N ASP A 284 9.89 -14.72 7.87
CA ASP A 284 9.54 -13.34 7.51
C ASP A 284 9.17 -13.19 6.02
N LYS A 285 8.15 -12.39 5.72
CA LYS A 285 7.80 -12.09 4.32
C LYS A 285 8.88 -11.22 3.67
N ARG A 286 9.32 -11.61 2.47
CA ARG A 286 10.26 -10.86 1.62
C ARG A 286 9.79 -10.94 0.18
N THR A 287 9.68 -9.81 -0.49
CA THR A 287 9.24 -9.77 -1.89
C THR A 287 10.41 -9.65 -2.85
N LEU A 288 10.13 -10.01 -4.09
CA LEU A 288 10.93 -9.62 -5.24
C LEU A 288 10.03 -8.87 -6.23
N ASP A 289 10.59 -7.88 -6.91
CA ASP A 289 9.90 -7.13 -7.96
C ASP A 289 10.76 -7.13 -9.24
N PHE A 290 10.12 -6.95 -10.40
CA PHE A 290 10.75 -7.00 -11.71
C PHE A 290 10.14 -5.98 -12.67
N ASN A 291 10.97 -5.02 -13.10
CA ASN A 291 10.54 -3.96 -14.02
C ASN A 291 11.05 -4.14 -15.46
N GLY A 292 11.55 -5.34 -15.81
CA GLY A 292 12.14 -5.64 -17.12
C GLY A 292 13.66 -5.53 -17.12
N GLU A 293 14.21 -4.42 -16.61
CA GLU A 293 15.66 -4.18 -16.55
C GLU A 293 16.27 -4.64 -15.22
N ASN A 294 15.55 -4.44 -14.13
CA ASN A 294 16.02 -4.69 -12.77
C ASN A 294 15.16 -5.75 -12.07
N ILE A 295 15.82 -6.54 -11.23
CA ILE A 295 15.20 -7.34 -10.18
C ILE A 295 15.47 -6.62 -8.87
N ILE A 296 14.42 -6.26 -8.14
CA ILE A 296 14.50 -5.60 -6.84
C ILE A 296 14.15 -6.62 -5.77
N VAL A 297 14.98 -6.76 -4.73
CA VAL A 297 14.77 -7.74 -3.67
C VAL A 297 14.70 -7.04 -2.33
N ALA A 298 13.65 -7.32 -1.55
CA ALA A 298 13.56 -6.91 -0.15
C ALA A 298 14.53 -7.77 0.68
N GLU A 299 15.63 -7.18 1.16
CA GLU A 299 16.73 -7.89 1.84
C GLU A 299 16.75 -7.66 3.36
N GLY A 300 15.57 -7.46 3.94
CA GLY A 300 15.40 -7.30 5.38
C GLY A 300 16.15 -6.07 5.91
N ALA A 301 17.04 -6.27 6.87
CA ALA A 301 17.77 -5.18 7.53
C ALA A 301 18.75 -4.42 6.61
N LYS A 302 19.04 -4.94 5.41
CA LYS A 302 19.90 -4.26 4.43
C LYS A 302 19.16 -3.25 3.54
N GLY A 303 17.84 -3.18 3.62
CA GLY A 303 17.05 -2.41 2.66
C GLY A 303 16.68 -3.24 1.44
N ALA A 304 16.72 -2.63 0.26
CA ALA A 304 16.44 -3.31 -1.00
C ALA A 304 17.69 -3.39 -1.89
N GLY A 305 17.99 -4.57 -2.42
CA GLY A 305 19.01 -4.72 -3.45
C GLY A 305 18.42 -4.59 -4.85
N VAL A 306 19.07 -3.79 -5.70
CA VAL A 306 18.71 -3.62 -7.11
C VAL A 306 19.73 -4.37 -7.96
N TYR A 307 19.26 -5.36 -8.71
CA TYR A 307 20.09 -6.24 -9.53
C TYR A 307 19.77 -6.08 -11.01
N ASP A 308 20.78 -6.08 -11.86
CA ASP A 308 20.60 -6.16 -13.31
C ASP A 308 19.95 -7.49 -13.69
N ALA A 309 18.79 -7.46 -14.36
CA ALA A 309 18.05 -8.67 -14.68
C ALA A 309 18.77 -9.57 -15.69
N SER A 310 19.61 -9.00 -16.55
CA SER A 310 20.32 -9.73 -17.60
C SER A 310 21.58 -10.44 -17.08
N THR A 311 22.37 -9.75 -16.24
CA THR A 311 23.67 -10.24 -15.74
C THR A 311 23.60 -10.81 -14.33
N GLY A 312 22.58 -10.43 -13.55
CA GLY A 312 22.48 -10.72 -12.12
C GLY A 312 23.43 -9.91 -11.24
N ALA A 313 24.11 -8.90 -11.80
CA ALA A 313 25.01 -8.05 -11.03
C ALA A 313 24.22 -7.11 -10.12
N LEU A 314 24.63 -6.99 -8.85
CA LEU A 314 24.14 -5.94 -7.96
C LEU A 314 24.53 -4.56 -8.51
N LYS A 315 23.55 -3.70 -8.75
CA LYS A 315 23.74 -2.29 -9.13
C LYS A 315 23.94 -1.43 -7.90
N GLU A 316 23.02 -1.50 -6.94
CA GLU A 316 23.04 -0.70 -5.72
C GLU A 316 22.18 -1.31 -4.59
N TYR A 317 22.37 -0.82 -3.37
CA TYR A 317 21.44 -1.03 -2.26
C TYR A 317 20.72 0.28 -1.96
N VAL A 318 19.40 0.21 -1.84
CA VAL A 318 18.56 1.31 -1.39
C VAL A 318 18.42 1.21 0.14
N PRO A 319 18.90 2.20 0.91
CA PRO A 319 18.92 2.11 2.38
C PRO A 319 17.52 2.29 2.98
N ILE A 320 17.38 1.88 4.25
CA ILE A 320 16.19 2.14 5.05
C ILE A 320 16.35 3.49 5.76
N LEU A 321 15.46 4.44 5.49
CA LEU A 321 15.28 5.60 6.36
C LEU A 321 14.42 5.21 7.58
N ILE A 322 14.59 5.91 8.70
CA ILE A 322 13.94 5.56 9.97
C ILE A 322 13.06 6.71 10.46
N ASN A 323 11.74 6.48 10.53
CA ASN A 323 10.78 7.32 11.24
C ASN A 323 9.60 6.46 11.71
N PRO A 324 9.20 6.50 13.00
CA PRO A 324 9.65 7.37 14.09
C PRO A 324 11.10 7.13 14.53
N ALA A 325 11.68 8.05 15.30
CA ALA A 325 12.96 7.78 15.95
C ALA A 325 12.80 6.63 16.97
N TYR A 326 13.89 5.89 17.21
CA TYR A 326 13.95 4.81 18.20
C TYR A 326 13.11 3.56 17.89
N VAL A 327 12.91 3.24 16.61
CA VAL A 327 12.43 1.91 16.18
C VAL A 327 13.38 0.84 16.69
N ALA A 328 12.85 -0.28 17.17
CA ALA A 328 13.65 -1.43 17.58
C ALA A 328 14.42 -1.99 16.36
N GLU A 329 15.68 -2.39 16.54
CA GLU A 329 16.55 -2.82 15.43
C GLU A 329 15.97 -4.03 14.69
N GLU A 330 15.27 -4.90 15.40
CA GLU A 330 14.54 -6.02 14.82
C GLU A 330 13.39 -5.59 13.88
N ASP A 331 12.79 -4.42 14.08
CA ASP A 331 11.66 -3.94 13.29
C ASP A 331 12.08 -3.07 12.08
N ILE A 332 13.38 -2.76 11.97
CA ILE A 332 13.96 -2.01 10.85
C ILE A 332 14.31 -3.00 9.74
N VAL A 333 13.31 -3.39 8.96
CA VAL A 333 13.45 -4.37 7.88
C VAL A 333 12.59 -4.02 6.67
N THR A 334 13.15 -4.14 5.47
CA THR A 334 12.35 -4.10 4.24
C THR A 334 11.66 -5.44 4.05
N ASN A 335 10.33 -5.43 4.15
CA ASN A 335 9.47 -6.59 3.95
C ASN A 335 9.00 -6.71 2.50
N ALA A 336 8.71 -5.57 1.87
CA ALA A 336 8.24 -5.52 0.49
C ALA A 336 8.75 -4.30 -0.27
N THR A 337 8.86 -4.44 -1.58
CA THR A 337 9.14 -3.35 -2.52
C THR A 337 8.08 -3.31 -3.61
N ALA A 338 7.78 -2.13 -4.13
CA ALA A 338 6.95 -1.97 -5.32
C ALA A 338 7.49 -0.87 -6.22
N TYR A 339 7.47 -1.10 -7.53
CA TYR A 339 7.96 -0.18 -8.54
C TYR A 339 6.86 0.20 -9.53
N ASN A 340 6.70 1.49 -9.80
CA ASN A 340 5.74 2.01 -10.78
C ASN A 340 6.28 3.27 -11.46
N ASP A 341 6.53 3.15 -12.77
CA ASP A 341 7.23 4.11 -13.62
C ASP A 341 8.65 4.42 -13.14
N LYS A 342 8.82 5.45 -12.33
CA LYS A 342 10.10 5.86 -11.72
C LYS A 342 10.05 5.84 -10.20
N VAL A 343 8.88 5.57 -9.61
CA VAL A 343 8.71 5.57 -8.16
C VAL A 343 8.97 4.17 -7.65
N MET A 344 9.92 4.07 -6.72
CA MET A 344 10.18 2.87 -5.94
C MET A 344 9.75 3.10 -4.50
N LEU A 345 8.99 2.14 -3.96
CA LEU A 345 8.50 2.16 -2.60
C LEU A 345 9.06 0.99 -1.82
N MET A 346 9.39 1.23 -0.56
CA MET A 346 9.88 0.20 0.36
C MET A 346 9.05 0.20 1.64
N ALA A 347 8.37 -0.91 1.90
CA ALA A 347 7.67 -1.19 3.14
C ALA A 347 8.68 -1.66 4.20
N ASN A 348 9.11 -0.74 5.07
CA ASN A 348 10.24 -0.93 5.97
C ASN A 348 9.83 -1.29 7.41
N GLY A 349 8.72 -2.01 7.58
CA GLY A 349 8.23 -2.43 8.87
C GLY A 349 8.04 -1.24 9.81
N GLY A 350 8.66 -1.30 10.99
CA GLY A 350 8.58 -0.24 11.99
C GLY A 350 9.21 1.08 11.56
N ALA A 351 10.02 1.09 10.49
CA ALA A 351 10.70 2.29 9.97
C ALA A 351 9.86 3.11 8.97
N GLY A 352 8.66 2.63 8.61
CA GLY A 352 7.70 3.36 7.77
C GLY A 352 7.76 3.01 6.27
N LEU A 353 7.16 3.86 5.44
CA LEU A 353 7.12 3.70 3.98
C LEU A 353 8.08 4.68 3.31
N CYS A 354 9.18 4.19 2.76
CA CYS A 354 10.11 5.02 2.00
C CYS A 354 9.66 5.16 0.54
N LEU A 355 9.85 6.36 0.01
CA LEU A 355 9.70 6.70 -1.41
C LEU A 355 11.07 7.08 -1.96
N SER A 356 11.41 6.49 -3.10
CA SER A 356 12.59 6.80 -3.90
C SER A 356 12.19 7.03 -5.36
N GLU A 357 13.03 7.75 -6.09
CA GLU A 357 12.87 7.99 -7.51
C GLU A 357 14.06 7.42 -8.30
N ASP A 358 13.77 6.65 -9.34
CA ASP A 358 14.76 6.13 -10.29
C ASP A 358 14.97 7.11 -11.44
N ASN A 359 16.12 7.79 -11.41
CA ASN A 359 16.56 8.75 -12.41
C ASN A 359 18.03 8.50 -12.78
N ASN A 360 18.29 7.35 -13.39
CA ASN A 360 19.63 6.78 -13.62
C ASN A 360 20.30 6.32 -12.31
N GLY A 361 19.53 5.62 -11.48
CA GLY A 361 19.89 5.23 -10.12
C GLY A 361 18.78 5.61 -9.14
N VAL A 362 18.61 4.83 -8.09
CA VAL A 362 17.55 5.01 -7.11
C VAL A 362 17.94 6.07 -6.08
N ASN A 363 17.35 7.26 -6.21
CA ASN A 363 17.57 8.38 -5.30
C ASN A 363 16.49 8.41 -4.23
N MET A 364 16.90 8.45 -2.96
CA MET A 364 15.98 8.52 -1.84
C MET A 364 15.27 9.88 -1.81
N VAL A 365 13.94 9.88 -1.73
CA VAL A 365 13.13 11.10 -1.55
C VAL A 365 12.83 11.30 -0.07
N GLY A 366 12.34 10.26 0.61
CA GLY A 366 12.05 10.35 2.04
C GLY A 366 11.04 9.31 2.54
N ILE A 367 10.49 9.54 3.73
CA ILE A 367 9.49 8.67 4.36
C ILE A 367 8.13 9.34 4.33
N ILE A 368 7.13 8.67 3.77
CA ILE A 368 5.75 9.17 3.74
C ILE A 368 5.19 9.21 5.16
N GLU A 369 4.56 10.32 5.55
CA GLU A 369 3.96 10.55 6.87
C GLU A 369 2.73 9.64 7.12
N LEU A 370 3.00 8.36 7.39
CA LEU A 370 2.04 7.36 7.80
C LEU A 370 2.31 6.92 9.24
N SER A 371 1.26 6.46 9.91
CA SER A 371 1.36 5.81 11.22
C SER A 371 1.33 4.30 11.05
N GLY A 372 1.93 3.57 11.98
CA GLY A 372 1.94 2.10 12.01
C GLY A 372 3.13 1.47 11.27
N SER A 373 3.26 0.14 11.42
CA SER A 373 4.30 -0.64 10.76
C SER A 373 3.87 -1.01 9.35
N ILE A 374 4.68 -0.65 8.35
CA ILE A 374 4.37 -0.86 6.95
C ILE A 374 4.96 -2.19 6.48
N ASN A 375 4.10 -3.18 6.29
CA ASN A 375 4.52 -4.57 6.03
C ASN A 375 4.38 -5.00 4.57
N TYR A 376 3.57 -4.29 3.79
CA TYR A 376 3.40 -4.54 2.35
C TYR A 376 3.09 -3.23 1.62
N VAL A 377 3.45 -3.16 0.34
CA VAL A 377 3.13 -2.02 -0.52
C VAL A 377 2.84 -2.51 -1.94
N ALA A 378 1.87 -1.88 -2.60
CA ALA A 378 1.63 -1.99 -4.02
C ALA A 378 1.39 -0.60 -4.62
N THR A 379 1.75 -0.41 -5.89
CA THR A 379 1.53 0.87 -6.59
C THR A 379 1.16 0.64 -8.04
N LYS A 380 0.27 1.48 -8.56
CA LYS A 380 -0.16 1.46 -9.97
C LYS A 380 -0.72 2.81 -10.37
N GLY A 381 -0.26 3.34 -11.51
CA GLY A 381 -0.67 4.65 -11.98
C GLY A 381 -0.39 5.73 -10.93
N ASP A 382 -1.43 6.41 -10.46
CA ASP A 382 -1.31 7.49 -9.48
C ASP A 382 -1.52 7.05 -8.02
N TYR A 383 -1.70 5.74 -7.76
CA TYR A 383 -2.05 5.22 -6.44
C TYR A 383 -0.96 4.39 -5.80
N ILE A 384 -0.88 4.51 -4.48
CA ILE A 384 -0.07 3.69 -3.58
C ILE A 384 -1.02 3.08 -2.54
N PHE A 385 -0.85 1.79 -2.29
CA PHE A 385 -1.58 1.06 -1.26
C PHE A 385 -0.56 0.48 -0.28
N ALA A 386 -0.66 0.85 0.99
CA ALA A 386 0.28 0.44 2.02
C ALA A 386 -0.44 -0.33 3.14
N ALA A 387 0.03 -1.53 3.45
CA ALA A 387 -0.47 -2.33 4.55
C ALA A 387 0.18 -1.88 5.87
N SER A 388 -0.54 -1.08 6.66
CA SER A 388 -0.02 -0.49 7.90
C SER A 388 -0.52 -1.24 9.14
N GLY A 389 -0.05 -2.48 9.32
CA GLY A 389 -0.32 -3.28 10.52
C GLY A 389 -1.76 -3.14 11.05
N ARG A 390 -1.89 -2.55 12.25
CA ARG A 390 -3.18 -2.33 12.93
C ARG A 390 -3.98 -1.13 12.43
N GLU A 391 -3.33 -0.17 11.78
CA GLU A 391 -3.98 1.00 11.15
C GLU A 391 -4.69 0.61 9.84
N GLY A 392 -4.55 -0.65 9.41
CA GLY A 392 -5.18 -1.16 8.21
C GLY A 392 -4.51 -0.70 6.93
N LEU A 393 -5.25 -0.80 5.83
CA LEU A 393 -4.77 -0.42 4.51
C LEU A 393 -4.85 1.10 4.33
N GLN A 394 -3.76 1.71 3.89
CA GLN A 394 -3.68 3.13 3.55
C GLN A 394 -3.79 3.27 2.04
N ILE A 395 -4.77 4.05 1.55
CA ILE A 395 -4.94 4.36 0.13
C ILE A 395 -4.41 5.79 -0.10
N ILE A 396 -3.34 5.91 -0.87
CA ILE A 396 -2.62 7.16 -1.08
C ILE A 396 -2.64 7.49 -2.57
N LYS A 397 -2.80 8.77 -2.87
CA LYS A 397 -2.73 9.31 -4.22
C LYS A 397 -1.51 10.21 -4.35
N MET A 398 -0.74 10.05 -5.43
CA MET A 398 0.46 10.85 -5.72
C MET A 398 0.13 12.21 -6.36
N ASN A 399 -1.11 12.37 -6.84
CA ASN A 399 -1.63 13.55 -7.53
C ASN A 399 -0.73 13.99 -8.69
N ARG A 400 -0.22 13.02 -9.46
CA ARG A 400 0.58 13.31 -10.65
C ARG A 400 -0.30 14.06 -11.68
N PRO A 401 0.18 15.18 -12.25
CA PRO A 401 -0.58 15.89 -13.28
C PRO A 401 -0.73 15.02 -14.53
N SER A 402 -1.91 15.06 -15.15
CA SER A 402 -2.14 14.38 -16.44
C SER A 402 -1.24 14.95 -17.54
N SER A 403 -0.97 14.16 -18.59
CA SER A 403 -0.19 14.60 -19.76
C SER A 403 -0.75 15.88 -20.39
N ASP A 404 -2.07 15.99 -20.43
CA ASP A 404 -2.78 17.13 -21.00
C ASP A 404 -2.60 18.37 -20.13
N LEU A 405 -2.66 18.23 -18.80
CA LEU A 405 -2.37 19.33 -17.88
C LEU A 405 -0.92 19.77 -18.01
N GLN A 406 0.05 18.85 -18.04
CA GLN A 406 1.46 19.18 -18.24
C GLN A 406 1.68 19.97 -19.54
N THR A 407 1.00 19.58 -20.63
CA THR A 407 1.08 20.27 -21.92
C THR A 407 0.53 21.69 -21.85
N ARG A 408 -0.61 21.90 -21.18
CA ARG A 408 -1.19 23.24 -20.98
C ARG A 408 -0.31 24.14 -20.12
N CYS A 409 0.39 23.56 -19.14
CA CYS A 409 1.24 24.30 -18.21
C CYS A 409 2.65 24.58 -18.75
N ALA A 410 3.01 24.08 -19.93
CA ALA A 410 4.39 24.11 -20.45
C ALA A 410 4.95 25.52 -20.71
N GLU A 411 4.09 26.54 -20.83
CA GLU A 411 4.51 27.93 -21.04
C GLU A 411 4.95 28.63 -19.75
N SER A 412 4.53 28.13 -18.58
CA SER A 412 4.97 28.64 -17.28
C SER A 412 6.26 27.95 -16.82
N PRO A 413 7.21 28.68 -16.21
CA PRO A 413 8.44 28.08 -15.68
C PRO A 413 8.14 27.11 -14.54
N GLU A 414 8.87 25.99 -14.47
CA GLU A 414 8.73 25.05 -13.35
C GLU A 414 9.11 25.71 -12.00
N TYR A 415 8.32 25.43 -10.96
CA TYR A 415 8.63 25.91 -9.62
C TYR A 415 9.80 25.14 -9.01
N ALA A 416 10.82 25.84 -8.50
CA ALA A 416 11.97 25.25 -7.82
C ALA A 416 12.39 26.05 -6.57
N GLY A 417 11.40 26.62 -5.88
CA GLY A 417 11.61 27.51 -4.73
C GLY A 417 11.25 26.89 -3.37
N SER A 418 11.13 27.76 -2.39
CA SER A 418 10.76 27.45 -1.00
C SER A 418 9.39 26.77 -0.90
N SER A 419 9.26 25.81 0.03
CA SER A 419 7.97 25.24 0.42
C SER A 419 7.03 26.27 1.07
N LYS A 420 7.52 27.46 1.45
CA LYS A 420 6.71 28.61 1.86
C LYS A 420 6.70 29.64 0.76
N LEU A 421 5.74 29.56 -0.15
CA LEU A 421 5.65 30.49 -1.27
C LEU A 421 5.09 31.82 -0.79
N LEU A 422 5.92 32.88 -0.84
CA LEU A 422 5.50 34.25 -0.57
C LEU A 422 5.63 35.08 -1.86
N VAL A 423 4.51 35.63 -2.32
CA VAL A 423 4.46 36.54 -3.48
C VAL A 423 4.31 37.97 -2.97
N GLN A 424 5.25 38.86 -3.28
CA GLN A 424 5.21 40.25 -2.81
C GLN A 424 4.20 41.08 -3.60
N LYS A 425 3.83 42.23 -3.05
CA LYS A 425 2.75 43.09 -3.59
C LYS A 425 2.93 43.49 -5.05
N ASP A 426 4.16 43.75 -5.47
CA ASP A 426 4.47 44.19 -6.83
C ASP A 426 4.88 43.03 -7.76
N ASP A 427 4.88 41.80 -7.24
CA ASP A 427 5.24 40.62 -8.01
C ASP A 427 4.08 40.15 -8.89
N VAL A 428 4.42 39.73 -10.11
CA VAL A 428 3.53 39.01 -11.03
C VAL A 428 4.25 37.73 -11.43
N LEU A 429 3.88 36.63 -10.79
CA LEU A 429 4.55 35.34 -10.94
C LEU A 429 3.61 34.30 -11.55
N SER A 430 4.18 33.40 -12.33
CA SER A 430 3.49 32.24 -12.86
C SER A 430 4.42 31.04 -12.80
N TYR A 431 3.92 29.89 -12.32
CA TYR A 431 4.71 28.68 -12.25
C TYR A 431 3.93 27.45 -12.71
N SER A 432 4.66 26.47 -13.22
CA SER A 432 4.17 25.12 -13.47
C SER A 432 4.79 24.11 -12.52
N GLY A 433 4.17 22.94 -12.38
CA GLY A 433 4.80 21.80 -11.70
C GLY A 433 3.86 20.93 -10.88
N SER A 434 4.46 20.09 -10.05
CA SER A 434 3.77 19.17 -9.15
C SER A 434 4.44 19.23 -7.79
N LYS A 435 3.97 20.09 -6.86
CA LYS A 435 4.74 20.43 -5.65
C LYS A 435 3.96 20.34 -4.35
N ARG A 436 4.68 19.98 -3.28
CA ARG A 436 4.22 20.05 -1.88
C ARG A 436 4.68 21.36 -1.23
N PHE A 437 3.73 22.16 -0.76
CA PHE A 437 3.96 23.41 -0.05
C PHE A 437 3.63 23.28 1.43
N ARG A 438 4.40 23.99 2.26
CA ARG A 438 4.03 24.26 3.65
C ARG A 438 2.94 25.32 3.73
N SER A 439 3.06 26.41 2.99
CA SER A 439 2.07 27.51 2.94
C SER A 439 2.23 28.31 1.66
N ILE A 440 1.17 29.03 1.27
CA ILE A 440 1.18 29.97 0.15
C ILE A 440 0.57 31.29 0.63
N ASP A 441 1.33 32.38 0.54
CA ASP A 441 0.92 33.73 0.90
C ASP A 441 1.04 34.64 -0.33
N VAL A 442 -0.07 35.14 -0.86
CA VAL A 442 -0.11 35.89 -2.11
C VAL A 442 -0.48 37.35 -1.86
N LYS A 443 0.47 38.28 -2.04
CA LYS A 443 0.24 39.74 -1.90
C LYS A 443 0.18 40.49 -3.22
N GLY A 444 0.71 39.89 -4.29
CA GLY A 444 0.72 40.41 -5.66
C GLY A 444 -0.18 39.59 -6.57
N SER A 445 0.37 39.11 -7.69
CA SER A 445 -0.32 38.22 -8.62
C SER A 445 0.42 36.90 -8.79
N LEU A 446 -0.30 35.78 -8.67
CA LEU A 446 0.24 34.44 -8.80
C LEU A 446 -0.63 33.57 -9.71
N LEU A 447 -0.03 32.88 -10.67
CA LEU A 447 -0.62 31.74 -11.37
C LEU A 447 0.14 30.45 -11.01
N LEU A 448 -0.57 29.41 -10.57
CA LEU A 448 -0.03 28.06 -10.38
C LEU A 448 -0.73 27.06 -11.31
N CYS A 449 -0.02 26.59 -12.34
CA CYS A 449 -0.51 25.61 -13.30
C CYS A 449 0.08 24.22 -13.03
N GLY A 450 -0.70 23.28 -12.49
CA GLY A 450 -0.20 21.96 -12.17
C GLY A 450 -0.94 21.27 -11.02
N SER A 451 -0.20 20.51 -10.22
CA SER A 451 -0.73 19.77 -9.08
C SER A 451 -0.06 20.20 -7.78
N TRP A 452 -0.86 20.55 -6.78
CA TRP A 452 -0.36 21.25 -5.60
C TRP A 452 -0.97 20.68 -4.33
N THR A 453 -0.15 20.47 -3.31
CA THR A 453 -0.64 20.23 -1.95
C THR A 453 -0.12 21.29 -1.00
N VAL A 454 -0.93 21.70 -0.02
CA VAL A 454 -0.55 22.73 0.96
C VAL A 454 -0.92 22.30 2.37
N ILE A 455 0.07 22.13 3.26
CA ILE A 455 -0.18 21.56 4.60
C ILE A 455 -0.62 22.58 5.66
N ASN A 456 -0.35 23.90 5.50
CA ASN A 456 -0.68 24.94 6.50
C ASN A 456 -1.63 26.05 6.03
N GLY A 457 -2.23 25.94 4.85
CA GLY A 457 -3.22 26.90 4.36
C GLY A 457 -2.69 27.86 3.29
N VAL A 458 -3.61 28.64 2.73
CA VAL A 458 -3.37 29.60 1.65
C VAL A 458 -4.03 30.92 2.01
N ASP A 459 -3.26 32.01 2.00
CA ASP A 459 -3.76 33.37 2.23
C ASP A 459 -3.56 34.21 0.95
N VAL A 460 -4.63 34.81 0.45
CA VAL A 460 -4.63 35.77 -0.67
C VAL A 460 -4.94 37.14 -0.10
N ASP A 461 -3.90 37.97 0.09
CA ASP A 461 -3.94 39.27 0.78
C ASP A 461 -4.78 40.32 0.03
N ASP A 462 -5.02 41.45 0.70
CA ASP A 462 -5.76 42.59 0.15
C ASP A 462 -5.30 42.99 -1.26
N ASP A 463 -6.28 43.15 -2.17
CA ASP A 463 -6.09 43.53 -3.57
C ASP A 463 -5.23 42.54 -4.40
N ALA A 464 -4.88 41.36 -3.87
CA ALA A 464 -4.07 40.37 -4.57
C ALA A 464 -4.89 39.50 -5.55
N THR A 465 -4.21 38.80 -6.45
CA THR A 465 -4.82 37.85 -7.38
C THR A 465 -4.09 36.51 -7.32
N PHE A 466 -4.84 35.43 -7.11
CA PHE A 466 -4.32 34.08 -7.17
C PHE A 466 -5.12 33.22 -8.16
N GLU A 467 -4.45 32.63 -9.13
CA GLU A 467 -5.05 31.78 -10.16
C GLU A 467 -4.45 30.38 -10.05
N MET A 468 -5.29 29.36 -10.09
CA MET A 468 -4.86 27.97 -10.21
C MET A 468 -5.43 27.32 -11.46
N GLN A 469 -4.59 26.56 -12.15
CA GLN A 469 -5.00 25.68 -13.23
C GLN A 469 -4.53 24.25 -12.91
N GLY A 470 -5.45 23.31 -12.72
CA GLY A 470 -5.14 21.93 -12.38
C GLY A 470 -5.72 21.49 -11.04
N THR A 471 -4.92 20.89 -10.16
CA THR A 471 -5.40 20.33 -8.88
C THR A 471 -4.71 21.00 -7.70
N MET A 472 -5.47 21.34 -6.67
CA MET A 472 -4.92 21.81 -5.40
C MET A 472 -5.66 21.17 -4.20
N VAL A 473 -4.90 20.68 -3.22
CA VAL A 473 -5.45 20.09 -1.98
C VAL A 473 -4.82 20.76 -0.76
N ILE A 474 -5.66 21.20 0.19
CA ILE A 474 -5.23 21.98 1.36
C ILE A 474 -5.64 21.29 2.64
N GLY A 475 -4.65 21.02 3.50
CA GLY A 475 -4.84 20.44 4.82
C GLY A 475 -5.30 18.98 4.81
N ARG A 476 -5.68 18.49 5.99
CA ARG A 476 -6.17 17.12 6.23
C ARG A 476 -7.22 17.10 7.34
N ASN A 477 -8.05 16.07 7.42
CA ASN A 477 -9.23 16.04 8.29
C ASN A 477 -8.91 16.24 9.79
N ASN A 478 -7.82 15.66 10.27
CA ASN A 478 -7.33 15.82 11.66
C ASN A 478 -6.41 17.04 11.87
N ARG A 479 -6.07 17.79 10.80
CA ARG A 479 -5.28 19.03 10.82
C ARG A 479 -5.80 19.97 9.74
N ARG A 480 -7.05 20.43 9.94
CA ARG A 480 -7.76 21.27 8.97
C ARG A 480 -7.04 22.60 8.74
N ARG A 481 -7.10 23.09 7.50
CA ARG A 481 -6.49 24.35 7.09
C ARG A 481 -7.35 25.05 6.07
N ASP A 482 -7.30 26.36 6.14
CA ASP A 482 -8.25 27.21 5.48
C ASP A 482 -7.63 27.85 4.23
N ILE A 483 -8.50 28.39 3.38
CA ILE A 483 -8.14 29.39 2.39
C ILE A 483 -8.82 30.70 2.77
N LYS A 484 -8.04 31.78 2.80
CA LYS A 484 -8.57 33.14 3.00
C LYS A 484 -8.35 33.98 1.78
N VAL A 485 -9.43 34.58 1.29
CA VAL A 485 -9.41 35.56 0.21
C VAL A 485 -9.80 36.90 0.82
N GLU A 486 -8.80 37.74 1.03
CA GLU A 486 -8.91 38.99 1.77
C GLU A 486 -9.59 40.09 0.93
N LYS A 487 -9.61 41.32 1.45
CA LYS A 487 -10.44 42.39 0.91
C LYS A 487 -10.06 42.73 -0.53
N ASN A 488 -11.08 42.83 -1.40
CA ASN A 488 -10.93 43.09 -2.84
C ASN A 488 -10.03 42.07 -3.59
N ALA A 489 -9.60 40.98 -2.94
CA ALA A 489 -8.74 39.98 -3.56
C ALA A 489 -9.55 39.10 -4.52
N THR A 490 -8.86 38.49 -5.48
CA THR A 490 -9.48 37.58 -6.45
C THR A 490 -8.78 36.22 -6.44
N MET A 491 -9.53 35.15 -6.28
CA MET A 491 -9.07 33.79 -6.49
C MET A 491 -9.77 33.18 -7.71
N ARG A 492 -9.02 32.71 -8.71
CA ARG A 492 -9.53 32.05 -9.91
C ARG A 492 -9.18 30.56 -9.92
N ILE A 493 -10.15 29.72 -10.24
CA ILE A 493 -10.01 28.27 -10.23
C ILE A 493 -10.39 27.69 -11.60
N GLU A 494 -9.42 27.13 -12.30
CA GLU A 494 -9.61 26.21 -13.42
C GLU A 494 -9.19 24.80 -12.98
N GLY A 495 -10.13 23.87 -12.83
CA GLY A 495 -9.86 22.50 -12.36
C GLY A 495 -10.39 22.23 -10.96
N SER A 496 -9.68 21.42 -10.16
CA SER A 496 -10.19 20.84 -8.91
C SER A 496 -9.49 21.39 -7.66
N LEU A 497 -10.27 21.98 -6.76
CA LEU A 497 -9.81 22.48 -5.46
C LEU A 497 -10.45 21.69 -4.31
N THR A 498 -9.64 21.15 -3.41
CA THR A 498 -10.12 20.49 -2.18
C THR A 498 -9.57 21.18 -0.94
N ILE A 499 -10.47 21.57 -0.03
CA ILE A 499 -10.15 22.29 1.21
C ILE A 499 -10.67 21.47 2.38
N TYR A 500 -9.78 20.98 3.23
CA TYR A 500 -10.16 20.23 4.43
C TYR A 500 -10.63 21.13 5.59
N GLY A 501 -10.24 22.40 5.59
CA GLY A 501 -10.77 23.43 6.49
C GLY A 501 -11.81 24.32 5.83
N ASP A 502 -11.82 25.59 6.24
CA ASP A 502 -12.79 26.59 5.83
C ASP A 502 -12.33 27.35 4.58
N LEU A 503 -13.30 27.90 3.84
CA LEU A 503 -13.07 28.88 2.79
C LEU A 503 -13.66 30.22 3.25
N GLU A 504 -12.83 31.25 3.36
CA GLU A 504 -13.25 32.57 3.84
C GLU A 504 -13.11 33.62 2.73
N LEU A 505 -14.22 34.23 2.32
CA LEU A 505 -14.26 35.33 1.35
C LEU A 505 -14.62 36.63 2.08
N ASN A 506 -13.66 37.54 2.19
CA ASN A 506 -13.81 38.82 2.89
C ASN A 506 -14.41 39.93 2.00
N ASP A 507 -14.48 41.16 2.52
CA ASP A 507 -15.21 42.25 1.88
C ASP A 507 -14.77 42.47 0.42
N ASN A 508 -15.72 42.44 -0.52
CA ASN A 508 -15.50 42.57 -1.96
C ASN A 508 -14.54 41.52 -2.58
N ALA A 509 -14.21 40.43 -1.88
CA ALA A 509 -13.45 39.34 -2.44
C ALA A 509 -14.21 38.68 -3.61
N THR A 510 -13.49 38.12 -4.56
CA THR A 510 -14.06 37.40 -5.70
C THR A 510 -13.48 36.01 -5.79
N LEU A 511 -14.34 34.99 -5.80
CA LEU A 511 -14.02 33.62 -6.19
C LEU A 511 -14.60 33.37 -7.58
N GLU A 512 -13.75 33.10 -8.56
CA GLU A 512 -14.13 32.92 -9.96
C GLU A 512 -13.77 31.52 -10.46
N PHE A 513 -14.74 30.81 -11.01
CA PHE A 513 -14.55 29.49 -11.61
C PHE A 513 -14.46 29.60 -13.13
N LEU A 514 -13.36 29.06 -13.68
CA LEU A 514 -13.03 29.13 -15.09
C LEU A 514 -13.28 27.76 -15.76
N GLY A 515 -14.33 27.71 -16.58
CA GLY A 515 -14.67 26.55 -17.39
C GLY A 515 -15.64 25.57 -16.72
N PRO A 516 -16.29 24.69 -17.51
CA PRO A 516 -17.37 23.82 -17.03
C PRO A 516 -16.89 22.68 -16.12
N ASP A 517 -15.59 22.36 -16.14
CA ASP A 517 -14.99 21.26 -15.36
C ASP A 517 -14.43 21.73 -14.01
N ALA A 518 -14.67 22.99 -13.63
CA ALA A 518 -14.22 23.53 -12.36
C ALA A 518 -15.00 22.87 -11.20
N ARG A 519 -14.28 22.46 -10.16
CA ARG A 519 -14.83 21.68 -9.05
C ARG A 519 -14.23 22.15 -7.73
N ILE A 520 -15.08 22.25 -6.71
CA ILE A 520 -14.64 22.57 -5.36
C ILE A 520 -15.23 21.60 -4.32
N ASN A 521 -14.38 21.13 -3.41
CA ASN A 521 -14.72 20.21 -2.34
C ASN A 521 -14.29 20.81 -1.00
N VAL A 522 -15.22 21.37 -0.22
CA VAL A 522 -14.95 22.02 1.08
C VAL A 522 -15.52 21.19 2.22
N TYR A 523 -14.66 20.63 3.07
CA TYR A 523 -15.07 19.84 4.24
C TYR A 523 -15.47 20.73 5.44
N GLY A 524 -14.87 21.91 5.59
CA GLY A 524 -15.23 22.91 6.60
C GLY A 524 -16.46 23.73 6.23
N GLU A 525 -16.45 24.99 6.62
CA GLU A 525 -17.48 25.99 6.31
C GLU A 525 -17.04 26.90 5.16
N VAL A 526 -18.02 27.32 4.34
CA VAL A 526 -17.83 28.38 3.35
C VAL A 526 -18.40 29.68 3.93
N LYS A 527 -17.54 30.64 4.23
CA LYS A 527 -17.88 31.91 4.90
C LYS A 527 -17.76 33.05 3.89
N ILE A 528 -18.90 33.54 3.41
CA ILE A 528 -18.98 34.59 2.39
C ILE A 528 -19.51 35.88 3.03
N LYS A 529 -18.76 36.98 2.95
CA LYS A 529 -19.26 38.31 3.33
C LYS A 529 -20.32 38.81 2.34
N ASP A 530 -21.24 39.63 2.81
CA ASP A 530 -22.36 40.18 2.01
C ASP A 530 -21.92 40.89 0.71
N THR A 531 -20.68 41.39 0.65
CA THR A 531 -20.13 42.10 -0.51
C THR A 531 -19.20 41.24 -1.38
N ALA A 532 -18.88 40.01 -0.96
CA ALA A 532 -18.08 39.08 -1.73
C ALA A 532 -18.88 38.44 -2.88
N ASN A 533 -18.19 38.00 -3.92
CA ASN A 533 -18.80 37.44 -5.12
C ASN A 533 -18.25 36.03 -5.39
N VAL A 534 -19.15 35.13 -5.75
CA VAL A 534 -18.82 33.82 -6.33
C VAL A 534 -19.40 33.78 -7.73
N ILE A 535 -18.56 33.58 -8.74
CA ILE A 535 -18.94 33.67 -10.15
C ILE A 535 -18.40 32.47 -10.96
N GLY A 536 -19.09 32.13 -12.04
CA GLY A 536 -18.76 30.98 -12.90
C GLY A 536 -19.62 29.74 -12.63
N GLU A 537 -19.52 28.76 -13.52
CA GLU A 537 -20.13 27.44 -13.34
C GLU A 537 -19.12 26.50 -12.68
N PHE A 538 -19.56 25.70 -11.71
CA PHE A 538 -18.72 24.74 -11.01
C PHE A 538 -19.54 23.62 -10.35
N GLU A 539 -18.87 22.50 -10.08
CA GLU A 539 -19.40 21.43 -9.23
C GLU A 539 -19.06 21.71 -7.75
N ASP A 540 -20.09 21.86 -6.92
CA ASP A 540 -19.96 21.87 -5.46
C ASP A 540 -20.17 20.46 -4.90
N VAL A 541 -19.07 19.80 -4.55
CA VAL A 541 -19.06 18.39 -4.14
C VAL A 541 -19.79 18.17 -2.82
N GLN A 542 -19.72 19.14 -1.91
CA GLN A 542 -20.24 19.01 -0.53
C GLN A 542 -21.51 19.81 -0.31
N ASN A 543 -22.03 20.50 -1.34
CA ASN A 543 -23.21 21.37 -1.27
C ASN A 543 -23.10 22.42 -0.15
N LYS A 544 -22.02 23.20 -0.17
CA LYS A 544 -21.67 24.25 0.79
C LYS A 544 -21.98 25.67 0.31
N PHE A 545 -22.18 25.90 -0.99
CA PHE A 545 -22.40 27.22 -1.60
C PHE A 545 -23.87 27.61 -1.74
#